data_AF-A0A973J308-F1
#
_entry.id   AF-A0A973J308-F1
#
_cell.length_a   1.000
_cell.length_b   1.000
_cell.length_c   1.000
_cell.angle_alpha   90.00
_cell.angle_beta   90.00
_cell.angle_gamma   90.00
#
_symmetry.space_group_name_H-M   'P 1'
#
loop_
_entity.id
_entity.type
_entity.pdbx_description
1 polymer ?
#
loop_
_entity_poly.entity_id
_entity_poly.type
_entity_poly.pdbx_seq_one_letter_code
_entity_poly.pdbx_strand_id
1 'polypeptide(L)'
;MQGHIVNLPNFLSFLRILLIPWFIWCLHTGRTGEAFAIMIVALLSDWFDGRAARWTNEVSDMGKILDPLADKLCLASVAVYFLWKGELPVWFVFFVILRDLVIFMGAAWIRHRHNVLTTSLWPGKWAVGFVSMMFIAMVWPNPLFLRYSVKEFFMYLSSIMLLYSFIEYCIRFYRIRQGLDFKP
;
A
#
# COMPACT_ATOMS: atom_id res chain seq x y z
N MET A 1 -28.09 8.50 14.39
CA MET A 1 -27.52 7.15 14.61
C MET A 1 -26.16 7.36 15.27
N GLN A 2 -26.02 6.90 16.50
CA GLN A 2 -24.84 7.15 17.34
C GLN A 2 -23.63 6.42 16.74
N GLY A 3 -22.75 7.16 16.06
CA GLY A 3 -21.52 6.60 15.51
C GLY A 3 -20.56 6.26 16.64
N HIS A 4 -20.42 4.99 16.99
CA HIS A 4 -19.33 4.56 17.85
C HIS A 4 -18.01 4.96 17.18
N ILE A 5 -17.22 5.76 17.89
CA ILE A 5 -15.92 6.29 17.43
C ILE A 5 -14.89 5.14 17.23
N VAL A 6 -15.16 3.99 17.84
CA VAL A 6 -14.31 2.78 17.83
C VAL A 6 -15.10 1.62 17.25
N ASN A 7 -15.01 1.44 15.93
CA ASN A 7 -15.40 0.20 15.27
C ASN A 7 -14.17 -0.70 15.14
N LEU A 8 -14.37 -2.01 15.15
CA LEU A 8 -13.30 -3.02 15.04
C LEU A 8 -12.29 -2.70 13.91
N PRO A 9 -12.70 -2.25 12.70
CA PRO A 9 -11.75 -1.89 11.64
C PRO A 9 -10.89 -0.66 11.98
N ASN A 10 -11.47 0.35 12.64
CA ASN A 10 -10.76 1.58 13.01
C ASN A 10 -9.68 1.28 14.08
N PHE A 11 -9.98 0.36 15.01
CA PHE A 11 -9.02 -0.09 16.00
C PHE A 11 -7.85 -0.85 15.37
N LEU A 12 -8.12 -1.71 14.39
CA LEU A 12 -7.08 -2.49 13.71
C LEU A 12 -6.16 -1.61 12.85
N SER A 13 -6.70 -0.61 12.16
CA SER A 13 -5.90 0.40 11.46
C SER A 13 -5.05 1.25 12.40
N PHE A 14 -5.59 1.66 13.54
CA PHE A 14 -4.83 2.38 14.57
C PHE A 14 -3.70 1.51 15.16
N LEU A 15 -4.00 0.24 15.46
CA LEU A 15 -3.02 -0.72 15.94
C LEU A 15 -1.90 -0.90 14.92
N ARG A 16 -2.20 -0.95 13.63
CA ARG A 16 -1.18 -1.06 12.56
C ARG A 16 -0.21 0.12 12.59
N ILE A 17 -0.72 1.35 12.72
CA ILE A 17 0.14 2.54 12.83
C ILE A 17 1.03 2.46 14.07
N LEU A 18 0.48 2.01 15.19
CA LEU A 18 1.23 1.83 16.44
C LEU A 18 2.29 0.72 16.36
N LEU A 19 2.08 -0.30 15.53
CA LEU A 19 3.01 -1.40 15.30
C LEU A 19 4.20 -1.01 14.40
N ILE A 20 4.11 0.08 13.63
CA ILE A 20 5.19 0.50 12.71
C ILE A 20 6.53 0.77 13.44
N PRO A 21 6.59 1.59 14.52
CA PRO A 21 7.84 1.81 15.25
C PRO A 21 8.43 0.52 15.81
N TRP A 22 7.56 -0.37 16.33
CA TRP A 22 7.98 -1.66 16.87
C TRP A 22 8.56 -2.57 15.79
N PHE A 23 7.91 -2.62 14.62
CA PHE A 23 8.39 -3.34 13.44
C PHE A 23 9.78 -2.86 13.00
N ILE A 24 9.99 -1.54 12.89
CA ILE A 24 11.29 -0.96 12.53
C ILE A 24 12.35 -1.31 13.60
N TRP A 25 11.99 -1.26 14.88
CA TRP A 25 12.89 -1.61 15.98
C TRP A 25 13.31 -3.09 15.93
N CYS A 26 12.37 -4.01 15.68
CA CYS A 26 12.66 -5.44 15.48
C CYS A 26 13.60 -5.66 14.28
N LEU A 27 13.37 -4.97 13.16
CA LEU A 27 14.27 -5.03 12.00
C LEU A 27 15.67 -4.52 12.33
N HIS A 28 15.76 -3.38 13.04
CA HIS A 28 17.03 -2.76 13.38
C HIS A 28 17.86 -3.61 14.35
N THR A 29 17.20 -4.27 15.31
CA THR A 29 17.84 -5.15 16.30
C THR A 29 18.13 -6.56 15.78
N GLY A 30 17.84 -6.84 14.50
CA GLY A 30 18.08 -8.15 13.88
C GLY A 30 17.09 -9.23 14.28
N ARG A 31 15.98 -8.88 14.94
CA ARG A 31 14.87 -9.77 15.31
C ARG A 31 13.94 -10.01 14.12
N THR A 32 14.50 -10.53 13.03
CA THR A 32 13.80 -10.70 11.74
C THR A 32 12.55 -11.58 11.85
N GLY A 33 12.54 -12.58 12.73
CA GLY A 33 11.36 -13.40 12.99
C GLY A 33 10.19 -12.62 13.59
N GLU A 34 10.46 -11.73 14.55
CA GLU A 34 9.43 -10.87 15.15
C GLU A 34 8.92 -9.84 14.13
N ALA A 35 9.84 -9.19 13.39
CA ALA A 35 9.48 -8.27 12.32
C ALA A 35 8.61 -8.95 11.25
N PHE A 36 8.97 -10.17 10.87
CA PHE A 36 8.20 -10.96 9.93
C PHE A 36 6.79 -11.26 10.45
N ALA A 37 6.66 -11.69 11.70
CA ALA A 37 5.36 -11.94 12.32
C ALA A 37 4.48 -10.67 12.34
N ILE A 38 5.05 -9.52 12.71
CA ILE A 38 4.34 -8.24 12.74
C ILE A 38 3.86 -7.84 11.34
N MET A 39 4.70 -8.01 10.32
CA MET A 39 4.33 -7.71 8.93
C MET A 39 3.21 -8.62 8.42
N ILE A 40 3.25 -9.92 8.72
CA ILE A 40 2.18 -10.85 8.35
C ILE A 40 0.88 -10.49 9.06
N VAL A 41 0.94 -10.19 10.36
CA VAL A 41 -0.23 -9.72 11.11
C VAL A 41 -0.79 -8.45 10.47
N ALA A 42 0.04 -7.47 10.14
CA ALA A 42 -0.40 -6.23 9.50
C ALA A 42 -1.10 -6.46 8.15
N LEU A 43 -0.54 -7.32 7.29
CA LEU A 43 -1.13 -7.66 5.99
C LEU A 43 -2.43 -8.45 6.12
N LEU A 44 -2.52 -9.38 7.08
CA LEU A 44 -3.73 -10.15 7.34
C LEU A 44 -4.83 -9.29 7.97
N SER A 45 -4.47 -8.38 8.88
CA SER A 45 -5.39 -7.42 9.47
C SER A 45 -6.01 -6.53 8.40
N ASP A 46 -5.25 -6.05 7.41
CA ASP A 46 -5.78 -5.25 6.31
C ASP A 46 -6.85 -5.99 5.49
N TRP A 47 -6.56 -7.25 5.16
CA TRP A 47 -7.50 -8.08 4.44
C TRP A 47 -8.76 -8.35 5.25
N PHE A 48 -8.61 -8.53 6.57
CA PHE A 48 -9.72 -8.77 7.48
C PHE A 48 -10.57 -7.51 7.68
N ASP A 49 -9.97 -6.34 7.88
CA ASP A 49 -10.65 -5.04 8.01
C ASP A 49 -11.48 -4.72 6.78
N GLY A 50 -10.89 -4.91 5.59
CA GLY A 50 -11.57 -4.70 4.31
C GLY A 50 -12.70 -5.70 4.05
N ARG A 51 -12.73 -6.86 4.71
CA ARG A 51 -13.84 -7.83 4.64
C ARG A 51 -14.89 -7.55 5.72
N ALA A 52 -14.46 -7.27 6.94
CA ALA A 52 -15.32 -7.00 8.09
C ALA A 52 -16.18 -5.74 7.84
N ALA A 53 -15.59 -4.66 7.33
CA ALA A 53 -16.33 -3.43 6.99
C ALA A 53 -17.43 -3.66 5.93
N ARG A 54 -17.26 -4.65 5.05
CA ARG A 54 -18.28 -5.04 4.04
C ARG A 54 -19.38 -5.93 4.61
N TRP A 55 -19.10 -6.65 5.70
CA TRP A 55 -20.08 -7.55 6.33
C TRP A 55 -20.89 -6.86 7.43
N THR A 56 -20.32 -5.87 8.11
CA THR A 56 -21.01 -5.18 9.22
C THR A 56 -21.84 -3.97 8.77
N ASN A 57 -21.73 -3.52 7.51
CA ASN A 57 -22.33 -2.26 7.03
C ASN A 57 -21.96 -1.01 7.87
N GLU A 58 -21.01 -1.14 8.79
CA GLU A 58 -20.55 -0.07 9.67
C GLU A 58 -19.30 0.59 9.08
N VAL A 59 -19.49 1.29 7.97
CA VAL A 59 -18.42 2.06 7.36
C VAL A 59 -18.32 3.42 8.06
N SER A 60 -17.42 3.54 9.03
CA SER A 60 -17.13 4.82 9.69
C SER A 60 -16.38 5.77 8.75
N ASP A 61 -16.74 7.05 8.74
CA ASP A 61 -16.05 8.07 7.93
C ASP A 61 -14.59 8.27 8.36
N MET A 62 -14.26 7.98 9.62
CA MET A 62 -12.88 7.97 10.11
C MET A 62 -12.08 6.80 9.52
N GLY A 63 -12.66 5.59 9.48
CA GLY A 63 -12.00 4.40 8.92
C GLY A 63 -11.66 4.57 7.44
N LYS A 64 -12.54 5.20 6.65
CA LYS A 64 -12.29 5.51 5.22
C LYS A 64 -11.02 6.33 4.98
N ILE A 65 -10.58 7.12 5.97
CA ILE A 65 -9.38 7.95 5.89
C ILE A 65 -8.21 7.25 6.57
N LEU A 66 -8.45 6.59 7.70
CA LEU A 66 -7.41 5.94 8.49
C LEU A 66 -6.81 4.71 7.78
N ASP A 67 -7.62 3.89 7.11
CA ASP A 67 -7.13 2.67 6.47
C ASP A 67 -6.13 2.99 5.33
N PRO A 68 -6.43 3.88 4.36
CA PRO A 68 -5.47 4.24 3.31
C PRO A 68 -4.24 4.98 3.84
N LEU A 69 -4.37 5.68 4.97
CA LEU A 69 -3.26 6.37 5.63
C LEU A 69 -2.31 5.35 6.29
N ALA A 70 -2.86 4.41 7.07
CA ALA A 70 -2.11 3.37 7.74
C ALA A 70 -1.32 2.51 6.73
N ASP A 71 -1.96 2.15 5.61
CA ASP A 71 -1.32 1.40 4.53
C ASP A 71 -0.13 2.13 3.91
N LYS A 72 -0.33 3.42 3.55
CA LYS A 72 0.75 4.23 2.98
C LYS A 72 1.90 4.42 3.96
N LEU A 73 1.59 4.65 5.25
CA LEU A 73 2.61 4.80 6.28
C LEU A 73 3.40 3.51 6.49
N CYS A 74 2.74 2.35 6.49
CA CYS A 74 3.40 1.06 6.61
C CYS A 74 4.35 0.80 5.43
N LEU A 75 3.84 0.89 4.20
CA LEU A 75 4.63 0.72 2.97
C LEU A 75 5.81 1.71 2.90
N ALA A 76 5.56 2.98 3.21
CA ALA A 76 6.61 4.00 3.20
C ALA A 76 7.68 3.74 4.27
N SER A 77 7.28 3.33 5.47
CA SER A 77 8.21 3.03 6.57
C SER A 77 9.14 1.88 6.22
N VAL A 78 8.60 0.81 5.63
CA VAL A 78 9.40 -0.34 5.18
C VAL A 78 10.35 0.08 4.05
N ALA A 79 9.85 0.83 3.06
CA ALA A 79 10.67 1.32 1.95
C ALA A 79 11.83 2.22 2.43
N VAL A 80 11.56 3.15 3.34
CA VAL A 80 12.57 4.06 3.91
C VAL A 80 13.60 3.29 4.74
N TYR A 81 13.18 2.29 5.52
CA TYR A 81 14.11 1.45 6.28
C TYR A 81 15.10 0.71 5.36
N PHE A 82 14.60 0.04 4.32
CA PHE A 82 15.47 -0.68 3.38
C PHE A 82 16.30 0.24 2.48
N LEU A 83 15.80 1.44 2.17
CA LEU A 83 16.59 2.49 1.53
C LEU A 83 17.77 2.91 2.41
N TRP A 84 17.53 3.13 3.71
CA TRP A 84 18.57 3.50 4.68
C TRP A 84 19.61 2.39 4.87
N LYS A 85 19.20 1.12 4.82
CA LYS A 85 20.11 -0.04 4.82
C LYS A 85 20.87 -0.24 3.50
N GLY A 86 20.54 0.51 2.45
CA GLY A 86 21.17 0.38 1.13
C GLY A 86 20.73 -0.87 0.35
N GLU A 87 19.69 -1.57 0.82
CA GLU A 87 19.19 -2.79 0.18
C GLU A 87 18.15 -2.51 -0.91
N LEU A 88 17.56 -1.31 -0.88
CA LEU A 88 16.56 -0.89 -1.83
C LEU A 88 17.06 0.38 -2.55
N PRO A 89 17.12 0.40 -3.89
CA PRO A 89 17.73 1.48 -4.62
C PRO A 89 16.84 2.73 -4.62
N VAL A 90 17.49 3.90 -4.60
CA VAL A 90 16.82 5.22 -4.55
C VAL A 90 15.80 5.39 -5.68
N TRP A 91 16.12 4.88 -6.89
CA TRP A 91 15.23 4.99 -8.04
C TRP A 91 13.89 4.30 -7.82
N PHE A 92 13.85 3.18 -7.08
CA PHE A 92 12.61 2.45 -6.83
C PHE A 92 11.70 3.23 -5.89
N VAL A 93 12.25 3.75 -4.79
CA VAL A 93 11.49 4.59 -3.84
C VAL A 93 10.95 5.83 -4.53
N PHE A 94 11.81 6.51 -5.29
CA PHE A 94 11.42 7.70 -6.05
C PHE A 94 10.31 7.38 -7.05
N PHE A 95 10.41 6.26 -7.77
CA PHE A 95 9.39 5.82 -8.73
C PHE A 95 8.04 5.55 -8.05
N VAL A 96 8.02 4.83 -6.92
CA VAL A 96 6.79 4.55 -6.16
C VAL A 96 6.14 5.84 -5.67
N ILE A 97 6.91 6.74 -5.05
CA ILE A 97 6.39 8.01 -4.52
C ILE A 97 5.85 8.89 -5.66
N LEU A 98 6.62 9.05 -6.73
CA LEU A 98 6.21 9.87 -7.88
C LEU A 98 4.91 9.33 -8.51
N ARG A 99 4.83 8.02 -8.72
CA ARG A 99 3.64 7.35 -9.26
C ARG A 99 2.41 7.59 -8.39
N ASP A 100 2.55 7.44 -7.08
CA ASP A 100 1.44 7.66 -6.13
C ASP A 100 0.99 9.11 -6.09
N LEU A 101 1.93 10.07 -6.14
CA LEU A 101 1.62 11.49 -6.22
C LEU A 101 0.88 11.84 -7.51
N VAL A 102 1.33 11.33 -8.66
CA VAL A 102 0.68 11.58 -9.95
C VAL A 102 -0.74 11.00 -9.98
N ILE A 103 -0.93 9.77 -9.48
CA ILE A 103 -2.27 9.15 -9.40
C ILE A 103 -3.18 9.96 -8.47
N PHE A 104 -2.68 10.38 -7.32
CA PHE A 104 -3.45 11.17 -6.35
C PHE A 104 -3.84 12.55 -6.92
N MET A 105 -2.89 13.26 -7.55
CA MET A 105 -3.16 14.54 -8.20
C MET A 105 -4.15 14.40 -9.37
N GLY A 106 -3.99 13.36 -10.20
CA GLY A 106 -4.91 13.09 -11.31
C GLY A 106 -6.33 12.78 -10.84
N ALA A 107 -6.46 11.97 -9.79
CA ALA A 107 -7.77 11.68 -9.17
C ALA A 107 -8.40 12.94 -8.56
N ALA A 108 -7.64 13.75 -7.84
CA ALA A 108 -8.11 15.01 -7.25
C ALA A 108 -8.56 16.01 -8.34
N TRP A 109 -7.81 16.14 -9.42
CA TRP A 109 -8.14 17.01 -10.55
C TRP A 109 -9.44 16.60 -11.25
N ILE A 110 -9.62 15.30 -11.52
CA ILE A 110 -10.86 14.76 -12.12
C ILE A 110 -12.03 14.98 -11.18
N ARG A 111 -11.87 14.73 -9.88
CA ARG A 111 -12.93 14.97 -8.89
C ARG A 111 -13.37 16.43 -8.90
N HIS A 112 -12.44 17.38 -8.91
CA HIS A 112 -12.75 18.81 -8.94
C HIS A 112 -13.44 19.26 -10.24
N ARG A 113 -13.08 18.68 -11.39
CA ARG A 113 -13.59 19.12 -12.71
C ARG A 113 -14.87 18.41 -13.15
N HIS A 114 -15.00 17.14 -12.83
CA HIS A 114 -16.07 16.28 -13.36
C HIS A 114 -16.98 15.70 -12.27
N ASN A 115 -16.71 15.96 -10.98
CA ASN A 115 -17.43 15.38 -9.84
C ASN A 115 -17.52 13.84 -9.85
N VAL A 116 -16.62 13.17 -10.58
CA VAL A 116 -16.53 11.70 -10.62
C VAL A 116 -15.52 11.20 -9.59
N LEU A 117 -15.90 10.16 -8.85
CA LEU A 117 -14.97 9.42 -8.00
C LEU A 117 -14.25 8.36 -8.83
N THR A 118 -12.95 8.53 -9.03
CA THR A 118 -12.13 7.53 -9.71
C THR A 118 -11.88 6.34 -8.79
N THR A 119 -12.54 5.21 -9.07
CA THR A 119 -12.34 3.94 -8.34
C THR A 119 -10.96 3.33 -8.61
N SER A 120 -10.44 2.54 -7.67
CA SER A 120 -9.15 1.85 -7.85
C SER A 120 -9.22 0.84 -9.01
N LEU A 121 -8.29 0.90 -9.95
CA LEU A 121 -8.13 -0.07 -11.04
C LEU A 121 -7.56 -1.41 -10.52
N TRP A 122 -8.04 -2.52 -11.08
CA TRP A 122 -7.54 -3.87 -10.77
C TRP A 122 -6.02 -4.02 -10.95
N PRO A 123 -5.39 -3.53 -12.05
CA PRO A 123 -3.93 -3.51 -12.19
C PRO A 123 -3.20 -2.86 -11.01
N GLY A 124 -3.78 -1.81 -10.41
CA GLY A 124 -3.19 -1.15 -9.25
C GLY A 124 -3.17 -2.02 -8.01
N LYS A 125 -4.21 -2.86 -7.81
CA LYS A 125 -4.26 -3.81 -6.69
C LYS A 125 -3.20 -4.91 -6.84
N TRP A 126 -3.04 -5.43 -8.06
CA TRP A 126 -1.99 -6.39 -8.36
C TRP A 126 -0.60 -5.81 -8.12
N ALA A 127 -0.34 -4.59 -8.61
CA ALA A 127 0.94 -3.93 -8.40
C ALA A 127 1.29 -3.76 -6.92
N VAL A 128 0.35 -3.33 -6.08
CA VAL A 128 0.54 -3.24 -4.63
C VAL A 128 0.78 -4.62 -4.01
N GLY A 129 0.06 -5.66 -4.46
CA GLY A 129 0.28 -7.03 -4.01
C GLY A 129 1.71 -7.54 -4.28
N PHE A 130 2.25 -7.26 -5.47
CA PHE A 130 3.65 -7.61 -5.80
C PHE A 130 4.66 -6.84 -4.94
N VAL A 131 4.43 -5.55 -4.69
CA VAL A 131 5.26 -4.76 -3.77
C VAL A 131 5.24 -5.34 -2.35
N SER A 132 4.07 -5.74 -1.86
CA SER A 132 3.96 -6.41 -0.55
C SER A 132 4.70 -7.76 -0.52
N MET A 133 4.65 -8.54 -1.61
CA MET A 133 5.44 -9.77 -1.74
C MET A 133 6.95 -9.50 -1.74
N MET A 134 7.40 -8.42 -2.39
CA MET A 134 8.79 -7.99 -2.35
C MET A 134 9.22 -7.66 -0.91
N PHE A 135 8.43 -6.90 -0.15
CA PHE A 135 8.75 -6.61 1.25
C PHE A 135 8.70 -7.86 2.13
N ILE A 136 7.78 -8.78 1.86
CA ILE A 136 7.77 -10.11 2.50
C ILE A 136 9.11 -10.82 2.28
N ALA A 137 9.57 -10.89 1.03
CA ALA A 137 10.85 -11.48 0.68
C ALA A 137 12.03 -10.78 1.39
N MET A 138 12.00 -9.45 1.51
CA MET A 138 13.09 -8.70 2.15
C MET A 138 13.19 -8.94 3.68
N VAL A 139 12.06 -9.13 4.36
CA VAL A 139 12.03 -9.32 5.82
C VAL A 139 12.18 -10.79 6.21
N TRP A 140 11.87 -11.72 5.29
CA TRP A 140 11.83 -13.15 5.58
C TRP A 140 13.21 -13.70 6.05
N PRO A 141 13.28 -14.43 7.17
CA PRO A 141 14.53 -14.84 7.82
C PRO A 141 15.29 -15.98 7.13
N ASN A 142 15.02 -16.27 5.85
CA ASN A 142 15.67 -17.36 5.11
C ASN A 142 16.80 -16.82 4.22
N PRO A 143 18.00 -17.43 4.28
CA PRO A 143 19.17 -17.00 3.51
C PRO A 143 18.96 -16.98 1.99
N LEU A 144 17.99 -17.74 1.46
CA LEU A 144 17.62 -17.70 0.04
C LEU A 144 17.07 -16.33 -0.38
N PHE A 145 16.22 -15.74 0.46
CA PHE A 145 15.54 -14.47 0.17
C PHE A 145 16.40 -13.24 0.50
N LEU A 146 17.35 -13.39 1.43
CA LEU A 146 18.41 -12.40 1.67
C LEU A 146 19.44 -12.34 0.53
N ARG A 147 19.45 -13.34 -0.37
CA ARG A 147 20.36 -13.39 -1.53
C ARG A 147 19.93 -12.37 -2.58
N TYR A 148 20.89 -11.61 -3.08
CA TYR A 148 20.66 -10.50 -4.04
C TYR A 148 19.79 -10.88 -5.25
N SER A 149 19.94 -12.09 -5.78
CA SER A 149 19.19 -12.53 -6.97
C SER A 149 17.68 -12.66 -6.76
N VAL A 150 17.22 -13.07 -5.57
CA VAL A 150 15.78 -13.26 -5.31
C VAL A 150 15.09 -11.93 -5.03
N LYS A 151 15.71 -11.09 -4.20
CA LYS A 151 15.17 -9.75 -3.91
C LYS A 151 15.10 -8.86 -5.15
N GLU A 152 16.11 -8.90 -6.01
CA GLU A 152 16.14 -8.14 -7.26
C GLU A 152 15.04 -8.60 -8.21
N PHE A 153 14.82 -9.92 -8.32
CA PHE A 153 13.74 -10.47 -9.14
C PHE A 153 12.37 -9.91 -8.72
N PHE A 154 12.05 -9.94 -7.43
CA PHE A 154 10.78 -9.38 -6.92
C PHE A 154 10.71 -7.85 -7.10
N MET A 155 11.81 -7.14 -6.95
CA MET A 155 11.87 -5.70 -7.16
C MET A 155 11.61 -5.32 -8.62
N TYR A 156 12.27 -5.98 -9.58
CA TYR A 156 12.04 -5.74 -11.01
C TYR A 156 10.61 -6.12 -11.41
N LEU A 157 10.11 -7.26 -10.94
CA LEU A 157 8.74 -7.69 -11.19
C LEU A 157 7.72 -6.65 -10.66
N SER A 158 7.93 -6.17 -9.43
CA SER A 158 7.09 -5.12 -8.83
C SER A 158 7.17 -3.82 -9.62
N SER A 159 8.37 -3.43 -10.08
CA SER A 159 8.58 -2.23 -10.89
C SER A 159 7.81 -2.28 -12.21
N ILE A 160 7.86 -3.42 -12.90
CA ILE A 160 7.12 -3.65 -14.15
C ILE A 160 5.61 -3.54 -13.91
N MET A 161 5.11 -4.16 -12.84
CA MET A 161 3.68 -4.12 -12.50
C MET A 161 3.22 -2.72 -12.10
N LEU A 162 4.04 -1.98 -11.36
CA LEU A 162 3.79 -0.58 -11.01
C LEU A 162 3.75 0.30 -12.26
N LEU A 163 4.67 0.09 -13.20
CA LEU A 163 4.71 0.82 -14.47
C LEU A 163 3.47 0.51 -15.32
N TYR A 164 3.10 -0.77 -15.45
CA TYR A 164 1.89 -1.17 -16.15
C TYR A 164 0.64 -0.53 -15.54
N SER A 165 0.50 -0.61 -14.20
CA SER A 165 -0.58 0.06 -13.49
C SER A 165 -0.59 1.57 -13.73
N PHE A 166 0.58 2.21 -13.73
CA PHE A 166 0.69 3.65 -13.93
C PHE A 166 0.20 4.07 -15.32
N ILE A 167 0.59 3.35 -16.36
CA ILE A 167 0.14 3.60 -17.74
C ILE A 167 -1.39 3.47 -17.83
N GLU A 168 -1.98 2.42 -17.24
CA GLU A 168 -3.43 2.21 -17.20
C GLU A 168 -4.17 3.37 -16.52
N TYR A 169 -3.64 3.88 -15.40
CA TYR A 169 -4.20 5.07 -14.74
C TYR A 169 -4.13 6.32 -15.63
N CYS A 170 -2.99 6.56 -16.27
CA CYS A 170 -2.81 7.69 -17.19
C CYS A 170 -3.77 7.63 -18.38
N ILE A 171 -3.91 6.47 -19.02
CA ILE A 171 -4.86 6.26 -20.12
C ILE A 171 -6.30 6.50 -19.66
N ARG A 172 -6.67 6.01 -18.48
CA ARG A 172 -8.01 6.22 -17.93
C ARG A 172 -8.29 7.70 -17.65
N PHE A 173 -7.33 8.41 -17.04
CA PHE A 173 -7.48 9.85 -16.79
C PHE A 173 -7.63 10.63 -18.09
N TYR A 174 -6.90 10.24 -19.14
CA TYR A 174 -7.06 10.82 -20.47
C TYR A 174 -8.44 10.53 -21.08
N ARG A 175 -8.95 9.29 -20.98
CA ARG A 175 -10.30 8.93 -21.45
C ARG A 175 -11.42 9.66 -20.70
N ILE A 176 -11.29 9.82 -19.38
CA ILE A 176 -12.25 10.61 -18.57
C ILE A 176 -12.25 12.07 -19.01
N ARG A 177 -11.07 12.65 -19.26
CA ARG A 177 -10.95 14.03 -19.78
C ARG A 177 -11.62 14.20 -21.14
N GLN A 178 -11.64 13.16 -21.99
CA GLN A 178 -12.35 13.16 -23.27
C GLN A 178 -13.86 12.87 -23.15
N GLY A 179 -14.37 12.59 -21.95
CA GLY A 179 -15.79 12.30 -21.72
C GLY A 179 -16.21 10.87 -22.07
N LEU A 180 -15.27 9.96 -22.34
CA LEU A 180 -15.55 8.61 -22.87
C LEU A 180 -15.86 7.56 -21.79
N ASP A 181 -15.40 7.76 -20.55
CA ASP A 181 -15.42 6.75 -19.47
C ASP A 181 -16.16 7.23 -18.21
N PHE A 182 -17.25 7.99 -18.37
CA PHE A 182 -18.20 8.27 -17.28
C PHE A 182 -19.02 7.01 -16.98
N LYS A 183 -18.44 6.03 -16.27
CA LYS A 183 -19.24 5.04 -15.56
C LYS A 183 -19.48 5.55 -14.14
N PRO A 184 -20.75 5.78 -13.74
CA PRO A 184 -21.08 6.02 -12.33
C PRO A 184 -20.67 4.82 -11.45
#